data_AF-A0A7Z8E3G8-F1
#
_entry.id   AF-A0A7Z8E3G8-F1
#
_cell.length_a   1.000
_cell.length_b   1.000
_cell.length_c   1.000
_cell.angle_alpha   90.00
_cell.angle_beta   90.00
_cell.angle_gamma   90.00
#
_symmetry.space_group_name_H-M   'P 1'
#
loop_
_entity.id
_entity.type
_entity.pdbx_description
1 polymer ?
#
loop_
_entity_poly.entity_id
_entity_poly.type
_entity_poly.pdbx_seq_one_letter_code
_entity_poly.pdbx_strand_id
1 'polypeptide(L)'
;MIIFILINIAVVILVTGLDLYRHQYKQLKFSSILLSISINCVIDIFVIDKFNFITLFTTILFLVWTFLQIYLNHKLYPFLIKEQKFIATIFAIVISLAQFITDISSEQSVYMSLPYLAPAIFIIGAVLLFVGTFKLSEIEHLSLLRKVKRPITTGTIIIILSLTLMMILTPFWYVFVIIYFLFIAYILWQGIFFVKGNL
;
A
#
# COMPACT_ATOMS: atom_id res chain seq x y z
N MET A 1 22.62 -10.67 -1.69
CA MET A 1 21.23 -10.97 -1.30
C MET A 1 20.95 -10.63 0.17
N ILE A 2 21.67 -11.22 1.14
CA ILE A 2 21.44 -10.95 2.58
C ILE A 2 21.57 -9.46 2.94
N ILE A 3 22.57 -8.76 2.38
CA ILE A 3 22.77 -7.33 2.70
C ILE A 3 21.58 -6.45 2.27
N PHE A 4 20.92 -6.79 1.15
CA PHE A 4 19.75 -6.06 0.65
C PHE A 4 18.49 -6.34 1.45
N ILE A 5 18.34 -7.56 1.95
CA ILE A 5 17.32 -7.92 2.94
C ILE A 5 17.51 -7.09 4.21
N LEU A 6 18.75 -6.96 4.70
CA LEU A 6 19.06 -6.15 5.88
C LEU A 6 18.79 -4.65 5.65
N ILE A 7 19.13 -4.11 4.47
CA ILE A 7 18.80 -2.72 4.11
C ILE A 7 17.29 -2.50 4.13
N ASN A 8 16.52 -3.40 3.50
CA ASN A 8 15.06 -3.33 3.48
C ASN A 8 14.47 -3.27 4.90
N ILE A 9 14.91 -4.17 5.78
CA ILE A 9 14.50 -4.20 7.19
C ILE A 9 14.91 -2.90 7.91
N ALA A 10 16.15 -2.44 7.72
CA ALA A 10 16.67 -1.26 8.39
C ALA A 10 15.88 0.00 8.02
N VAL A 11 15.54 0.18 6.74
CA VAL A 11 14.71 1.31 6.27
C VAL A 11 13.34 1.30 6.94
N VAL A 12 12.68 0.13 7.01
CA VAL A 12 11.37 0.03 7.68
C VAL A 12 11.47 0.36 9.17
N ILE A 13 12.46 -0.20 9.87
CA ILE A 13 12.68 0.08 11.30
C ILE A 13 12.97 1.56 11.53
N LEU A 14 13.78 2.18 10.67
CA LEU A 14 14.12 3.60 10.79
C LEU A 14 12.88 4.48 10.60
N VAL A 15 12.13 4.29 9.52
CA VAL A 15 10.96 5.14 9.21
C VAL A 15 9.85 4.95 10.24
N THR A 16 9.49 3.70 10.55
CA THR A 16 8.42 3.42 11.53
C THR A 16 8.87 3.76 12.95
N GLY A 17 10.14 3.51 13.29
CA GLY A 17 10.74 3.86 14.58
C GLY A 17 10.80 5.36 14.82
N LEU A 18 11.17 6.16 13.82
CA LEU A 18 11.13 7.63 13.91
C LEU A 18 9.70 8.15 14.11
N ASP A 19 8.72 7.60 13.40
CA ASP A 19 7.31 8.00 13.58
C ASP A 19 6.78 7.63 14.96
N LEU A 20 7.12 6.44 15.46
CA LEU A 20 6.79 6.01 16.82
C LEU A 20 7.45 6.90 17.86
N TYR A 21 8.75 7.16 17.73
CA TYR A 21 9.50 8.00 18.65
C TYR A 21 8.91 9.42 18.73
N ARG A 22 8.64 10.03 17.57
CA ARG A 22 8.02 11.37 17.49
C ARG A 22 6.67 11.46 18.20
N HIS A 23 5.91 10.37 18.21
CA HIS A 23 4.59 10.32 18.85
C HIS A 23 4.59 9.58 20.20
N GLN A 24 5.75 9.49 20.86
CA GLN A 24 5.90 8.84 22.18
C GLN A 24 5.33 7.41 22.22
N TYR A 25 5.47 6.66 21.13
CA TYR A 25 4.97 5.30 20.94
C TYR A 25 3.46 5.13 21.07
N LYS A 26 2.68 6.22 21.11
CA LYS A 26 1.21 6.15 21.28
C LYS A 26 0.50 5.73 19.99
N GLN A 27 1.05 6.09 18.84
CA GLN A 27 0.44 5.86 17.54
C GLN A 27 1.49 5.68 16.45
N LEU A 28 1.11 4.97 15.40
CA LEU A 28 1.85 4.84 14.15
C LEU A 28 0.93 5.30 13.00
N LYS A 29 1.40 6.16 12.11
CA LYS A 29 0.60 6.58 10.95
C LYS A 29 0.67 5.52 9.86
N PHE A 30 -0.46 5.22 9.23
CA PHE A 30 -0.48 4.31 8.09
C PHE A 30 0.36 4.83 6.91
N SER A 31 0.44 6.15 6.74
CA SER A 31 1.34 6.78 5.75
C SER A 31 2.82 6.46 5.99
N SER A 32 3.25 6.25 7.24
CA SER A 32 4.64 5.93 7.56
C SER A 32 5.00 4.51 7.12
N ILE A 33 4.05 3.58 7.21
CA ILE A 33 4.19 2.21 6.67
C ILE A 33 4.36 2.27 5.16
N LEU A 34 3.44 2.96 4.46
CA LEU A 34 3.52 3.09 3.00
C LEU A 34 4.80 3.81 2.54
N LEU A 35 5.22 4.85 3.29
CA LEU A 35 6.46 5.57 3.04
C LEU A 35 7.67 4.65 3.14
N SER A 36 7.76 3.82 4.18
CA SER A 36 8.86 2.86 4.31
C SER A 36 8.93 1.87 3.15
N ILE A 37 7.78 1.34 2.71
CA ILE A 37 7.71 0.42 1.59
C ILE A 37 8.14 1.13 0.30
N SER A 38 7.68 2.36 0.08
CA SER A 38 8.00 3.12 -1.13
C SER A 38 9.48 3.49 -1.22
N ILE A 39 10.11 3.87 -0.10
CA ILE A 39 11.55 4.13 -0.06
C ILE A 39 12.32 2.86 -0.45
N ASN A 40 11.92 1.70 0.10
CA ASN A 40 12.51 0.43 -0.27
C ASN A 40 12.33 0.11 -1.76
N CYS A 41 11.13 0.29 -2.33
CA CYS A 41 10.90 0.09 -3.76
C CYS A 41 11.87 0.91 -4.63
N VAL A 42 12.08 2.18 -4.28
CA VAL A 42 12.99 3.07 -5.01
C VAL A 42 14.44 2.58 -4.90
N ILE A 43 14.90 2.20 -3.69
CA ILE A 43 16.24 1.66 -3.49
C ILE A 43 16.44 0.36 -4.28
N ASP A 44 15.46 -0.55 -4.18
CA ASP A 44 15.53 -1.88 -4.76
C ASP A 44 15.60 -1.85 -6.28
N ILE A 45 14.88 -0.94 -6.96
CA ILE A 45 15.02 -0.75 -8.42
C ILE A 45 16.47 -0.50 -8.82
N PHE A 46 17.17 0.42 -8.14
CA PHE A 46 18.55 0.77 -8.47
C PHE A 46 19.54 -0.34 -8.08
N VAL A 47 19.23 -1.09 -7.03
CA VAL A 47 20.07 -2.20 -6.56
C VAL A 47 19.98 -3.41 -7.47
N ILE A 48 18.78 -3.74 -7.94
CA ILE A 48 18.52 -4.91 -8.78
C ILE A 48 18.87 -4.63 -10.24
N ASP A 49 18.88 -3.36 -10.65
CA ASP A 49 19.21 -2.91 -12.01
C ASP A 49 18.26 -3.49 -13.07
N LYS A 50 17.00 -3.71 -12.70
CA LYS A 50 15.93 -4.17 -13.61
C LYS A 50 14.89 -3.08 -13.77
N PHE A 51 14.77 -2.55 -14.99
CA PHE A 51 13.84 -1.48 -15.36
C PHE A 51 12.81 -1.98 -16.35
N ASN A 52 12.01 -2.96 -15.94
CA ASN A 52 10.90 -3.47 -16.74
C ASN A 52 9.56 -2.91 -16.26
N PHE A 53 8.48 -3.28 -16.94
CA PHE A 53 7.14 -2.77 -16.62
C PHE A 53 6.75 -3.05 -15.17
N ILE A 54 6.95 -4.28 -14.68
CA ILE A 54 6.55 -4.68 -13.33
C ILE A 54 7.28 -3.84 -12.29
N THR A 55 8.61 -3.84 -12.32
CA THR A 55 9.48 -3.09 -11.38
C THR A 55 9.16 -1.59 -11.35
N LEU A 56 9.08 -0.95 -12.53
CA LEU A 56 8.79 0.48 -12.63
C LEU A 56 7.37 0.81 -12.14
N PHE A 57 6.36 0.07 -12.59
CA PHE A 57 4.98 0.37 -12.21
C PHE A 57 4.71 0.02 -10.75
N THR A 58 5.19 -1.09 -10.18
CA THR A 58 5.02 -1.35 -8.74
C THR A 58 5.56 -0.19 -7.90
N THR A 59 6.74 0.31 -8.24
CA THR A 59 7.34 1.46 -7.55
C THR A 59 6.51 2.72 -7.69
N ILE A 60 6.05 3.04 -8.91
CA ILE A 60 5.15 4.19 -9.15
C ILE A 60 3.85 4.04 -8.36
N LEU A 61 3.23 2.85 -8.37
CA LEU A 61 1.97 2.61 -7.68
C LEU A 61 2.12 2.77 -6.15
N PHE A 62 3.21 2.27 -5.56
CA PHE A 62 3.50 2.50 -4.14
C PHE A 62 3.76 3.97 -3.81
N LEU A 63 4.51 4.69 -4.65
CA LEU A 63 4.72 6.13 -4.48
C LEU A 63 3.41 6.91 -4.55
N VAL A 64 2.59 6.67 -5.58
CA VAL A 64 1.29 7.31 -5.76
C VAL A 64 0.38 6.99 -4.58
N TRP A 65 0.34 5.75 -4.10
CA TRP A 65 -0.46 5.38 -2.95
C TRP A 65 0.00 6.10 -1.67
N THR A 66 1.31 6.22 -1.47
CA THR A 66 1.88 6.98 -0.35
C THR A 66 1.48 8.44 -0.40
N PHE A 67 1.59 9.09 -1.58
CA PHE A 67 1.18 10.49 -1.73
C PHE A 67 -0.33 10.68 -1.52
N LEU A 68 -1.15 9.78 -2.05
CA LEU A 68 -2.60 9.78 -1.80
C LEU A 68 -2.89 9.66 -0.30
N GLN A 69 -2.20 8.77 0.41
CA GLN A 69 -2.40 8.60 1.83
C GLN A 69 -1.95 9.83 2.64
N ILE A 70 -0.86 10.48 2.26
CA ILE A 70 -0.42 11.75 2.87
C ILE A 70 -1.45 12.86 2.61
N TYR A 71 -1.98 12.95 1.39
CA TYR A 71 -3.06 13.87 1.05
C TYR A 71 -4.30 13.63 1.93
N LEU A 72 -4.73 12.38 2.09
CA LEU A 72 -5.86 12.03 2.94
C LEU A 72 -5.63 12.42 4.41
N ASN A 73 -4.42 12.22 4.94
CA ASN A 73 -4.06 12.65 6.28
C ASN A 73 -4.17 14.18 6.47
N HIS A 74 -3.85 14.95 5.42
CA HIS A 74 -3.96 16.41 5.44
C HIS A 74 -5.40 16.89 5.28
N LYS A 75 -6.19 16.27 4.40
CA LYS A 75 -7.53 16.74 4.04
C LYS A 75 -8.61 16.33 5.05
N LEU A 76 -8.50 15.13 5.62
CA LEU A 76 -9.48 14.59 6.55
C LEU A 76 -8.91 14.59 7.97
N TYR A 77 -8.26 13.49 8.34
CA TYR A 77 -7.60 13.29 9.61
C TYR A 77 -6.51 12.23 9.41
N PRO A 78 -5.46 12.20 10.25
CA PRO A 78 -4.43 11.19 10.14
C PRO A 78 -5.00 9.79 10.42
N PHE A 79 -4.74 8.85 9.52
CA PHE A 79 -5.12 7.44 9.70
C PHE A 79 -4.09 6.74 10.59
N LEU A 80 -4.51 6.40 11.81
CA LEU A 80 -3.63 5.99 12.91
C LEU A 80 -3.86 4.53 13.31
N ILE A 81 -2.75 3.85 13.57
CA ILE A 81 -2.70 2.53 14.20
C ILE A 81 -2.28 2.74 15.65
N LYS A 82 -3.23 2.55 16.57
CA LYS A 82 -3.00 2.71 18.02
C LYS A 82 -2.57 1.40 18.67
N GLU A 83 -3.26 0.33 18.29
CA GLU A 83 -3.05 -1.03 18.78
C GLU A 83 -2.19 -1.84 17.79
N GLN A 84 -1.48 -2.86 18.29
CA GLN A 84 -0.75 -3.81 17.43
C GLN A 84 0.22 -3.19 16.41
N LYS A 85 0.88 -2.08 16.79
CA LYS A 85 1.85 -1.33 15.96
C LYS A 85 3.02 -2.21 15.47
N PHE A 86 3.45 -3.14 16.32
CA PHE A 86 4.49 -4.11 15.98
C PHE A 86 4.11 -5.00 14.79
N ILE A 87 2.84 -5.46 14.75
CA ILE A 87 2.32 -6.25 13.63
C ILE A 87 2.33 -5.42 12.34
N ALA A 88 1.99 -4.13 12.43
CA ALA A 88 2.07 -3.20 11.31
C ALA A 88 3.50 -3.08 10.75
N THR A 89 4.49 -2.96 11.63
CA THR A 89 5.92 -2.93 11.25
C THR A 89 6.35 -4.25 10.62
N ILE A 90 5.89 -5.40 11.13
CA ILE A 90 6.15 -6.70 10.49
C ILE A 90 5.58 -6.73 9.08
N PHE A 91 4.33 -6.29 8.87
CA PHE A 91 3.75 -6.23 7.52
C PHE A 91 4.55 -5.32 6.59
N ALA A 92 5.02 -4.18 7.07
CA ALA A 92 5.87 -3.29 6.29
C ALA A 92 7.15 -3.99 5.85
N ILE A 93 7.83 -4.71 6.75
CA ILE A 93 9.03 -5.51 6.43
C ILE A 93 8.69 -6.59 5.41
N VAL A 94 7.64 -7.39 5.67
CA VAL A 94 7.28 -8.53 4.82
C VAL A 94 6.89 -8.07 3.42
N ILE A 95 6.15 -6.96 3.28
CA ILE A 95 5.79 -6.41 1.97
C ILE A 95 7.02 -5.85 1.25
N SER A 96 7.93 -5.15 1.94
CA SER A 96 9.18 -4.69 1.33
C SER A 96 10.04 -5.84 0.81
N LEU A 97 10.19 -6.91 1.60
CA LEU A 97 10.93 -8.09 1.16
C LEU A 97 10.21 -8.84 0.01
N ALA A 98 8.88 -8.89 0.05
CA ALA A 98 8.09 -9.45 -1.05
C ALA A 98 8.31 -8.66 -2.35
N GLN A 99 8.34 -7.33 -2.27
CA GLN A 99 8.62 -6.47 -3.41
C GLN A 99 10.02 -6.73 -3.99
N PHE A 100 11.04 -6.82 -3.15
CA PHE A 100 12.40 -7.16 -3.58
C PHE A 100 12.45 -8.50 -4.35
N ILE A 101 11.73 -9.52 -3.87
CA ILE A 101 11.63 -10.82 -4.57
C ILE A 101 10.90 -10.69 -5.91
N THR A 102 9.81 -9.91 -5.95
CA THR A 102 9.08 -9.59 -7.19
C THR A 102 9.99 -8.93 -8.21
N ASP A 103 10.81 -7.98 -7.79
CA ASP A 103 11.68 -7.24 -8.69
C ASP A 103 12.79 -8.11 -9.28
N ILE A 104 13.37 -9.01 -8.47
CA ILE A 104 14.32 -10.03 -8.96
C ILE A 104 13.66 -10.97 -9.99
N SER A 105 12.45 -11.43 -9.70
CA SER A 105 11.72 -12.44 -10.50
C SER A 105 10.83 -11.85 -11.60
N SER A 106 10.85 -10.54 -11.80
CA SER A 106 9.95 -9.79 -12.69
C SER A 106 9.97 -10.24 -14.15
N GLU A 107 11.11 -10.72 -14.65
CA GLU A 107 11.26 -11.24 -16.02
C GLU A 107 10.67 -12.64 -16.21
N GLN A 108 10.38 -13.36 -15.12
CA GLN A 108 9.87 -14.73 -15.13
C GLN A 108 8.34 -14.78 -15.09
N SER A 109 7.68 -13.67 -15.45
CA SER A 109 6.22 -13.61 -15.51
C SER A 109 5.69 -14.41 -16.70
N VAL A 110 4.78 -15.36 -16.44
CA VAL A 110 4.26 -16.29 -17.45
C VAL A 110 3.39 -15.58 -18.49
N TYR A 111 2.63 -14.55 -18.09
CA TYR A 111 1.90 -13.66 -19.02
C TYR A 111 1.96 -12.21 -18.55
N MET A 112 2.52 -11.34 -19.38
CA MET A 112 2.65 -9.91 -19.07
C MET A 112 1.32 -9.13 -19.18
N SER A 113 0.28 -9.67 -19.82
CA SER A 113 -1.03 -9.02 -20.01
C SER A 113 -1.72 -8.63 -18.71
N LEU A 114 -1.57 -9.45 -17.66
CA LEU A 114 -2.25 -9.25 -16.39
C LEU A 114 -1.59 -8.16 -15.53
N PRO A 115 -0.24 -8.08 -15.42
CA PRO A 115 0.45 -6.89 -14.94
C PRO A 115 -0.02 -5.58 -15.59
N TYR A 116 -0.27 -5.55 -16.90
CA TYR A 116 -0.76 -4.33 -17.58
C TYR A 116 -2.17 -3.90 -17.14
N LEU A 117 -2.99 -4.81 -16.60
CA LEU A 117 -4.32 -4.47 -16.05
C LEU A 117 -4.24 -3.83 -14.66
N ALA A 118 -3.17 -4.12 -13.89
CA ALA A 118 -3.05 -3.67 -12.51
C ALA A 118 -3.10 -2.13 -12.35
N PRO A 119 -2.40 -1.30 -13.17
CA PRO A 119 -2.52 0.15 -13.07
C PRO A 119 -3.94 0.67 -13.29
N ALA A 120 -4.72 0.05 -14.19
CA ALA A 120 -6.10 0.45 -14.42
C ALA A 120 -6.98 0.18 -13.18
N ILE A 121 -6.83 -0.98 -12.55
CA ILE A 121 -7.54 -1.33 -11.31
C ILE A 121 -7.09 -0.43 -10.16
N PHE A 122 -5.79 -0.12 -10.09
CA PHE A 122 -5.25 0.82 -9.10
C PHE A 122 -5.93 2.19 -9.22
N ILE A 123 -6.07 2.72 -10.44
CA ILE A 123 -6.74 4.01 -10.68
C ILE A 123 -8.17 3.99 -10.14
N ILE A 124 -8.92 2.90 -10.33
CA ILE A 124 -10.27 2.76 -9.77
C ILE A 124 -10.23 2.87 -8.24
N GLY A 125 -9.28 2.20 -7.59
CA GLY A 125 -9.08 2.29 -6.14
C GLY A 125 -8.69 3.69 -5.67
N ALA A 126 -7.79 4.36 -6.40
CA ALA A 126 -7.36 5.73 -6.13
C ALA A 126 -8.50 6.74 -6.27
N VAL A 127 -9.34 6.60 -7.30
CA VAL A 127 -10.54 7.42 -7.49
C VAL A 127 -11.49 7.25 -6.30
N LEU A 128 -11.73 6.03 -5.83
CA LEU A 128 -12.57 5.81 -4.64
C LEU A 128 -11.98 6.44 -3.37
N LEU A 129 -10.65 6.35 -3.17
CA LEU A 129 -9.99 7.04 -2.06
C LEU A 129 -10.22 8.56 -2.13
N PHE A 130 -10.05 9.14 -3.32
CA PHE A 130 -10.24 10.56 -3.54
C PHE A 130 -11.70 10.99 -3.35
N VAL A 131 -12.65 10.19 -3.86
CA VAL A 131 -14.09 10.41 -3.68
C VAL A 131 -14.47 10.45 -2.19
N GLY A 132 -13.80 9.65 -1.36
CA GLY A 132 -13.99 9.65 0.09
C GLY A 132 -13.62 10.96 0.80
N THR A 133 -13.06 11.95 0.11
CA THR A 133 -12.74 13.27 0.68
C THR A 133 -13.81 14.34 0.47
N PHE A 134 -14.77 14.11 -0.43
CA PHE A 134 -15.82 15.07 -0.72
C PHE A 134 -16.96 15.01 0.31
N LYS A 135 -17.67 16.12 0.47
CA LYS A 135 -18.89 16.16 1.30
C LYS A 135 -20.03 15.42 0.60
N LEU A 136 -21.00 14.93 1.36
CA LEU A 136 -22.14 14.20 0.81
C LEU A 136 -22.89 15.04 -0.26
N SER A 137 -23.03 16.35 -0.03
CA SER A 137 -23.65 17.31 -0.96
C SER A 137 -22.89 17.46 -2.29
N GLU A 138 -21.58 17.20 -2.30
CA GLU A 138 -20.76 17.27 -3.52
C GLU A 138 -20.84 15.95 -4.32
N ILE A 139 -21.19 14.84 -3.64
CA ILE A 139 -21.33 13.50 -4.24
C ILE A 139 -22.75 13.23 -4.74
N GLU A 140 -23.75 14.05 -4.37
CA GLU A 140 -25.16 13.87 -4.76
C GLU A 140 -25.36 13.78 -6.28
N HIS A 141 -24.53 14.46 -7.07
CA HIS A 141 -24.59 14.42 -8.53
C HIS A 141 -23.97 13.15 -9.16
N LEU A 142 -23.31 12.29 -8.37
CA LEU A 142 -22.61 11.10 -8.83
C LEU A 142 -23.30 9.81 -8.33
N SER A 143 -24.36 9.41 -9.03
CA SER A 143 -25.29 8.32 -8.64
C SER A 143 -24.63 6.96 -8.39
N LEU A 144 -23.55 6.62 -9.11
CA LEU A 144 -22.81 5.37 -8.94
C LEU A 144 -21.96 5.36 -7.67
N LEU A 145 -21.32 6.48 -7.34
CA LEU A 145 -20.38 6.60 -6.23
C LEU A 145 -21.10 6.67 -4.87
N ARG A 146 -22.34 7.17 -4.85
CA ARG A 146 -23.21 7.20 -3.66
C ARG A 146 -23.45 5.82 -3.04
N LYS A 147 -23.41 4.74 -3.83
CA LYS A 147 -23.69 3.37 -3.34
C LYS A 147 -22.56 2.82 -2.45
N VAL A 148 -21.36 3.39 -2.53
CA VAL A 148 -20.20 2.90 -1.78
C VAL A 148 -20.19 3.50 -0.38
N LYS A 149 -20.60 2.71 0.63
CA LYS A 149 -20.72 3.19 2.02
C LYS A 149 -19.39 3.60 2.67
N ARG A 150 -18.27 3.03 2.24
CA ARG A 150 -16.92 3.27 2.82
C ARG A 150 -15.89 3.45 1.71
N PRO A 151 -15.92 4.58 0.98
CA PRO A 151 -15.11 4.78 -0.23
C PRO A 151 -13.62 4.66 0.03
N ILE A 152 -13.14 5.15 1.18
CA ILE A 152 -11.73 5.07 1.56
C ILE A 152 -11.28 3.62 1.80
N THR A 153 -12.02 2.85 2.62
CA THR A 153 -11.68 1.45 2.88
C THR A 153 -11.74 0.62 1.59
N THR A 154 -12.80 0.78 0.81
CA THR A 154 -12.96 0.05 -0.47
C THR A 154 -11.84 0.42 -1.45
N GLY A 155 -11.50 1.70 -1.57
CA GLY A 155 -10.41 2.16 -2.42
C GLY A 155 -9.07 1.56 -2.03
N THR A 156 -8.73 1.54 -0.74
CA THR A 156 -7.52 0.88 -0.22
C THR A 156 -7.49 -0.61 -0.56
N ILE A 157 -8.60 -1.33 -0.40
CA ILE A 157 -8.66 -2.76 -0.73
C ILE A 157 -8.44 -2.99 -2.22
N ILE A 158 -9.05 -2.18 -3.09
CA ILE A 158 -8.88 -2.29 -4.54
C ILE A 158 -7.42 -1.99 -4.94
N ILE A 159 -6.77 -1.01 -4.31
CA ILE A 159 -5.34 -0.76 -4.51
C ILE A 159 -4.51 -1.99 -4.13
N ILE A 160 -4.75 -2.59 -2.97
CA ILE A 160 -4.01 -3.79 -2.57
C ILE A 160 -4.24 -4.94 -3.56
N LEU A 161 -5.48 -5.15 -4.01
CA LEU A 161 -5.78 -6.15 -5.04
C LEU A 161 -5.06 -5.87 -6.35
N SER A 162 -4.92 -4.61 -6.76
CA SER A 162 -4.16 -4.24 -7.95
C SER A 162 -2.68 -4.60 -7.83
N LEU A 163 -2.07 -4.40 -6.64
CA LEU A 163 -0.69 -4.81 -6.37
C LEU A 163 -0.53 -6.33 -6.41
N THR A 164 -1.50 -7.07 -5.86
CA THR A 164 -1.53 -8.54 -6.00
C THR A 164 -1.61 -8.97 -7.45
N LEU A 165 -2.45 -8.33 -8.27
CA LEU A 165 -2.60 -8.65 -9.69
C LEU A 165 -1.33 -8.37 -10.49
N MET A 166 -0.57 -7.35 -10.12
CA MET A 166 0.75 -7.07 -10.72
C MET A 166 1.71 -8.26 -10.56
N MET A 167 1.53 -9.07 -9.51
CA MET A 167 2.44 -10.16 -9.15
C MET A 167 1.86 -11.56 -9.40
N ILE A 168 0.59 -11.68 -9.78
CA ILE A 168 -0.16 -12.94 -9.73
C ILE A 168 0.28 -14.01 -10.75
N LEU A 169 1.23 -13.68 -11.63
CA LEU A 169 1.81 -14.58 -12.64
C LEU A 169 3.34 -14.67 -12.57
N THR A 170 3.92 -14.19 -11.48
CA THR A 170 5.32 -14.43 -11.14
C THR A 170 5.46 -15.81 -10.46
N PRO A 171 6.66 -16.42 -10.43
CA PRO A 171 6.85 -17.77 -9.86
C PRO A 171 6.37 -17.93 -8.41
N PHE A 172 6.38 -16.84 -7.63
CA PHE A 172 6.04 -16.83 -6.20
C PHE A 172 4.68 -16.21 -5.90
N TRP A 173 3.79 -16.12 -6.89
CA TRP A 173 2.50 -15.43 -6.79
C TRP A 173 1.65 -15.82 -5.57
N TYR A 174 1.64 -17.10 -5.19
CA TYR A 174 0.86 -17.61 -4.07
C TYR A 174 1.31 -17.01 -2.73
N VAL A 175 2.62 -16.75 -2.55
CA VAL A 175 3.16 -16.10 -1.36
C VAL A 175 2.65 -14.67 -1.28
N PHE A 176 2.67 -13.93 -2.40
CA PHE A 176 2.19 -12.55 -2.46
C PHE A 176 0.69 -12.44 -2.18
N VAL A 177 -0.11 -13.35 -2.73
CA VAL A 177 -1.55 -13.41 -2.46
C VAL A 177 -1.81 -13.57 -0.95
N ILE A 178 -1.09 -14.48 -0.28
CA ILE A 178 -1.25 -14.70 1.17
C ILE A 178 -0.84 -13.44 1.95
N ILE A 179 0.30 -12.83 1.63
CA ILE A 179 0.79 -11.62 2.31
C ILE A 179 -0.23 -10.48 2.20
N TYR A 180 -0.69 -10.17 0.98
CA TYR A 180 -1.63 -9.08 0.76
C TYR A 180 -3.02 -9.37 1.34
N PHE A 181 -3.47 -10.62 1.32
CA PHE A 181 -4.72 -11.01 1.99
C PHE A 181 -4.65 -10.80 3.51
N LEU A 182 -3.56 -11.25 4.14
CA LEU A 182 -3.33 -11.02 5.57
C LEU A 182 -3.20 -9.52 5.89
N PHE A 183 -2.60 -8.74 4.99
CA PHE A 183 -2.50 -7.30 5.15
C PHE A 183 -3.88 -6.61 5.08
N ILE A 184 -4.75 -7.02 4.15
CA ILE A 184 -6.15 -6.57 4.10
C ILE A 184 -6.87 -6.93 5.39
N ALA A 185 -6.75 -8.18 5.86
CA ALA A 185 -7.37 -8.63 7.10
C ALA A 185 -6.89 -7.80 8.30
N TYR A 186 -5.60 -7.47 8.35
CA TYR A 186 -5.03 -6.60 9.38
C TYR A 186 -5.61 -5.18 9.34
N ILE A 187 -5.70 -4.56 8.15
CA ILE A 187 -6.28 -3.22 7.97
C ILE A 187 -7.74 -3.20 8.46
N LEU A 188 -8.51 -4.24 8.11
CA LEU A 188 -9.91 -4.38 8.52
C LEU A 188 -10.05 -4.61 10.02
N TRP A 189 -9.19 -5.45 10.61
CA TRP A 189 -9.18 -5.74 12.04
C TRP A 189 -8.86 -4.49 12.87
N GLN A 190 -7.84 -3.73 12.46
CA GLN A 190 -7.48 -2.47 13.12
C GLN A 190 -8.49 -1.35 12.88
N GLY A 191 -9.40 -1.52 11.92
CA GLY A 191 -10.41 -0.52 11.58
C GLY A 191 -9.80 0.82 11.20
N ILE A 192 -8.61 0.82 10.58
CA ILE A 192 -7.79 2.03 10.32
C ILE A 192 -8.62 3.10 9.61
N PHE A 193 -9.44 2.69 8.64
CA PHE A 193 -10.25 3.54 7.79
C PHE A 193 -11.73 3.61 8.22
N PHE A 194 -12.09 3.03 9.37
CA PHE A 194 -13.45 3.16 9.90
C PHE A 194 -13.56 4.48 10.65
N VAL A 195 -14.08 5.49 9.96
CA VAL A 195 -14.46 6.77 10.53
C VAL A 195 -15.41 6.50 11.72
N LYS A 196 -14.97 6.78 12.96
CA LYS A 196 -15.85 6.87 14.12
C LYS A 196 -16.44 8.28 14.15
N GLY A 197 -17.65 8.42 13.61
CA GLY A 197 -18.48 9.62 13.81
C GLY A 197 -18.70 10.48 12.56
N ASN A 198 -19.97 10.52 12.16
CA ASN A 198 -20.71 11.51 11.37
C ASN A 198 -20.02 12.12 10.13
N LEU A 199 -20.24 11.44 8.99
CA LEU A 199 -20.64 12.14 7.76
C LEU A 199 -22.15 12.46 7.85
#